data_AF-A0A378SLH3-F1
#
_entry.id   AF-A0A378SLH3-F1
#
_cell.length_a   1.000
_cell.length_b   1.000
_cell.length_c   1.000
_cell.angle_alpha   90.00
_cell.angle_beta   90.00
_cell.angle_gamma   90.00
#
_symmetry.space_group_name_H-M   'P 1'
#
loop_
_entity.id
_entity.type
_entity.pdbx_description
1 polymer ?
#
loop_
_entity_poly.entity_id
_entity_poly.type
_entity_poly.pdbx_seq_one_letter_code
_entity_poly.pdbx_strand_id
1 'polypeptide(L)'
;MQLSKRDVVDVATSLLDDYGIADLSMRRLARELNVSAGALYWHFANKQQLLGAVADRILQPLTPASGNWPERVRTTCAQLRDALLSHTDGAELVSASLAAGQSEVMTAVLARLAAAAGDAGVAPEHTDLVARTVIYYVLGFTADEQSRLQWDAAGAEVDKTVWTEDPNARFAFGLRLLTDGIAAHSRTGS
;
A
#
# COMPACT_ATOMS: atom_id res chain seq x y z
N MET A 1 5.25 29.59 13.97
CA MET A 1 5.39 28.92 12.67
C MET A 1 4.01 28.44 12.27
N GLN A 2 3.53 28.76 11.07
CA GLN A 2 2.20 28.34 10.64
C GLN A 2 2.27 26.86 10.24
N LEU A 3 1.49 26.02 10.91
CA LEU A 3 1.42 24.59 10.63
C LEU A 3 0.87 24.38 9.21
N SER A 4 1.62 23.70 8.35
CA SER A 4 1.15 23.34 7.01
C SER A 4 0.62 21.90 6.98
N LYS A 5 -0.18 21.56 5.95
CA LYS A 5 -0.61 20.15 5.73
C LYS A 5 0.59 19.22 5.62
N ARG A 6 1.67 19.67 4.99
CA ARG A 6 2.90 18.90 4.82
C ARG A 6 3.56 18.59 6.17
N ASP A 7 3.70 19.59 7.04
CA ASP A 7 4.31 19.38 8.36
C ASP A 7 3.50 18.37 9.20
N VAL A 8 2.17 18.44 9.12
CA VAL A 8 1.29 17.48 9.80
C VAL A 8 1.49 16.06 9.27
N VAL A 9 1.59 15.89 7.95
CA VAL A 9 1.80 14.58 7.31
C VAL A 9 3.19 14.04 7.61
N ASP A 10 4.23 14.87 7.58
CA ASP A 10 5.59 14.45 7.89
C ASP A 10 5.68 13.95 9.34
N VAL A 11 5.12 14.68 10.32
CA VAL A 11 5.08 14.22 11.72
C VAL A 11 4.17 13.00 11.93
N ALA A 12 3.04 12.92 11.23
CA ALA A 12 2.18 11.73 11.28
C ALA A 12 2.88 10.49 10.72
N THR A 13 3.71 10.65 9.68
CA THR A 13 4.53 9.57 9.11
C THR A 13 5.62 9.15 10.09
N SER A 14 6.29 10.09 10.77
CA SER A 14 7.25 9.73 11.84
C SER A 14 6.58 8.99 13.00
N LEU A 15 5.38 9.43 13.43
CA LEU A 15 4.62 8.73 14.47
C LEU A 15 4.20 7.31 14.06
N LEU A 16 3.89 7.10 12.77
CA LEU A 16 3.65 5.77 12.23
C LEU A 16 4.91 4.91 12.33
N ASP A 17 6.05 5.42 11.88
CA ASP A 17 7.31 4.66 11.88
C ASP A 17 7.75 4.28 13.30
N ASP A 18 7.59 5.18 14.27
CA ASP A 18 8.01 4.99 15.65
C ASP A 18 7.08 4.08 16.47
N TYR A 19 5.76 4.13 16.22
CA TYR A 19 4.75 3.54 17.11
C TYR A 19 3.70 2.67 16.42
N GLY A 20 3.68 2.65 15.09
CA GLY A 20 2.68 1.93 14.32
C GLY A 20 1.33 2.64 14.19
N ILE A 21 0.46 2.07 13.36
CA ILE A 21 -0.81 2.69 12.95
C ILE A 21 -1.84 2.75 14.09
N ALA A 22 -1.85 1.75 14.97
CA ALA A 22 -2.75 1.67 16.12
C ALA A 22 -2.61 2.90 17.02
N ASP A 23 -1.40 3.42 17.11
CA ASP A 23 -0.99 4.51 17.97
C ASP A 23 -1.05 5.89 17.29
N LEU A 24 -1.20 5.92 15.97
CA LEU A 24 -1.42 7.13 15.19
C LEU A 24 -2.86 7.64 15.38
N SER A 25 -3.03 8.61 16.27
CA SER A 25 -4.32 9.28 16.53
C SER A 25 -4.22 10.80 16.39
N MET A 26 -5.34 11.46 16.03
CA MET A 26 -5.42 12.92 15.96
C MET A 26 -4.94 13.59 17.26
N ARG A 27 -5.27 13.00 18.42
CA ARG A 27 -4.87 13.52 19.72
C ARG A 27 -3.38 13.38 19.99
N ARG A 28 -2.76 12.25 19.61
CA ARG A 28 -1.32 12.05 19.75
C ARG A 28 -0.56 13.00 18.83
N LEU A 29 -0.99 13.08 17.57
CA LEU A 29 -0.41 13.99 16.59
C LEU A 29 -0.48 15.46 17.03
N ALA A 30 -1.60 15.89 17.60
CA ALA A 30 -1.73 17.26 18.12
C ALA A 30 -0.74 17.54 19.26
N ARG A 31 -0.54 16.55 20.14
CA ARG A 31 0.43 16.64 21.23
C ARG A 31 1.86 16.72 20.71
N GLU A 32 2.20 15.88 19.74
CA GLU A 32 3.53 15.84 19.12
C GLU A 32 3.86 17.17 18.42
N LEU A 33 2.88 17.75 17.74
CA LEU A 33 2.99 19.05 17.08
C LEU A 33 2.87 20.24 18.04
N ASN A 34 2.62 20.01 19.33
CA ASN A 34 2.35 21.02 20.34
C ASN A 34 1.25 22.03 19.92
N VAL A 35 0.15 21.51 19.35
CA VAL A 35 -1.03 22.29 18.93
C VAL A 35 -2.32 21.71 19.53
N SER A 36 -3.41 22.47 19.43
CA SER A 36 -4.74 21.95 19.79
C SER A 36 -5.22 20.95 18.73
N ALA A 37 -6.03 19.96 19.13
CA ALA A 37 -6.65 19.05 18.16
C ALA A 37 -7.50 19.80 17.12
N GLY A 38 -8.14 20.90 17.52
CA GLY A 38 -8.88 21.79 16.62
C GLY A 38 -8.02 22.35 15.48
N ALA A 39 -6.74 22.63 15.72
CA ALA A 39 -5.81 23.09 14.68
C ALA A 39 -5.63 22.05 13.57
N LEU A 40 -5.57 20.76 13.92
CA LEU A 40 -5.45 19.68 12.93
C LEU A 40 -6.70 19.53 12.08
N TYR A 41 -7.89 19.75 12.66
CA TYR A 41 -9.15 19.61 11.93
C TYR A 41 -9.34 20.67 10.82
N TRP A 42 -8.62 21.79 10.88
CA TRP A 42 -8.53 22.74 9.77
C TRP A 42 -7.75 22.19 8.56
N HIS A 43 -6.85 21.24 8.78
CA HIS A 43 -6.06 20.60 7.72
C HIS A 43 -6.72 19.31 7.22
N PHE A 44 -7.24 18.50 8.14
CA PHE A 44 -7.85 17.20 7.88
C PHE A 44 -9.15 17.07 8.68
N ALA A 45 -10.29 17.02 7.99
CA ALA A 45 -11.60 17.02 8.64
C ALA A 45 -11.84 15.78 9.52
N ASN A 46 -11.10 14.69 9.28
CA ASN A 46 -11.19 13.45 10.04
C ASN A 46 -9.88 12.64 9.94
N LYS A 47 -9.79 11.54 10.72
CA LYS A 47 -8.63 10.63 10.73
C LYS A 47 -8.40 10.00 9.35
N GLN A 48 -9.46 9.68 8.62
CA GLN A 48 -9.38 9.02 7.31
C GLN A 48 -8.67 9.90 6.28
N GLN A 49 -8.98 11.20 6.23
CA GLN A 49 -8.27 12.16 5.36
C GLN A 49 -6.78 12.27 5.71
N LEU A 50 -6.44 12.26 7.01
CA LEU A 50 -5.04 12.22 7.43
C LEU A 50 -4.36 10.93 6.97
N LEU A 51 -4.98 9.77 7.17
CA LEU A 51 -4.44 8.48 6.70
C LEU A 51 -4.31 8.44 5.17
N GLY A 52 -5.23 9.07 4.44
CA GLY A 52 -5.13 9.30 2.99
C GLY A 52 -3.83 10.01 2.61
N ALA A 53 -3.57 11.14 3.25
CA ALA A 53 -2.38 11.94 2.97
C ALA A 53 -1.07 11.26 3.41
N VAL A 54 -1.08 10.50 4.51
CA VAL A 54 0.06 9.67 4.93
C VAL A 54 0.28 8.53 3.93
N ALA A 55 -0.78 7.88 3.44
CA ALA A 55 -0.66 6.87 2.39
C ALA A 55 -0.07 7.47 1.10
N ASP A 56 -0.51 8.66 0.68
CA ASP A 56 0.07 9.34 -0.48
C ASP A 56 1.54 9.68 -0.27
N ARG A 57 1.95 10.03 0.96
CA ARG A 57 3.34 10.27 1.33
C ARG A 57 4.21 9.01 1.25
N ILE A 58 3.69 7.88 1.73
CA ILE A 58 4.34 6.56 1.64
C ILE A 58 4.49 6.15 0.18
N LEU A 59 3.45 6.35 -0.62
CA LEU A 59 3.40 5.91 -2.03
C LEU A 59 4.03 6.90 -3.01
N GLN A 60 4.49 8.06 -2.54
CA GLN A 60 5.15 9.09 -3.36
C GLN A 60 6.28 8.55 -4.26
N PRO A 61 7.11 7.57 -3.84
CA PRO A 61 8.20 7.05 -4.67
C PRO A 61 7.74 6.27 -5.91
N LEU A 62 6.46 5.85 -6.00
CA LEU A 62 5.96 5.08 -7.14
C LEU A 62 6.00 5.90 -8.42
N THR A 63 6.45 5.29 -9.52
CA THR A 63 6.53 5.92 -10.83
C THR A 63 5.73 5.12 -11.86
N PRO A 64 5.18 5.74 -12.91
CA PRO A 64 4.53 4.99 -13.99
C PRO A 64 5.45 3.93 -14.60
N ALA A 65 5.00 2.68 -14.61
CA ALA A 65 5.74 1.57 -15.21
C ALA A 65 5.62 1.58 -16.74
N SER A 66 6.68 1.16 -17.42
CA SER A 66 6.75 1.02 -18.88
C SER A 66 6.82 -0.46 -19.29
N GLY A 67 6.60 -0.75 -20.58
CA GLY A 67 6.64 -2.11 -21.12
C GLY A 67 5.26 -2.70 -21.41
N ASN A 68 5.22 -4.01 -21.67
CA ASN A 68 3.96 -4.72 -21.90
C ASN A 68 3.15 -4.85 -20.59
N TRP A 69 1.91 -5.32 -20.69
CA TRP A 69 1.04 -5.32 -19.52
C TRP A 69 1.56 -6.18 -18.35
N PRO A 70 2.16 -7.39 -18.52
CA PRO A 70 2.70 -8.11 -17.36
C PRO A 70 3.87 -7.37 -16.69
N GLU A 71 4.71 -6.70 -17.47
CA GLU A 71 5.85 -5.94 -16.95
C GLU A 71 5.42 -4.72 -16.16
N ARG A 72 4.36 -4.03 -16.60
CA ARG A 72 3.78 -2.92 -15.85
C ARG A 72 3.13 -3.38 -14.55
N VAL A 73 2.40 -4.50 -14.56
CA VAL A 73 1.85 -5.10 -13.33
C VAL A 73 2.97 -5.46 -12.37
N ARG A 74 4.01 -6.19 -12.83
CA ARG A 74 5.14 -6.59 -11.99
C ARG A 74 5.88 -5.40 -11.38
N THR A 75 6.20 -4.40 -12.19
CA THR A 75 6.93 -3.21 -11.73
C THR A 75 6.10 -2.42 -10.72
N THR A 76 4.82 -2.21 -11.00
CA THR A 76 3.91 -1.47 -10.10
C THR A 76 3.78 -2.19 -8.75
N CYS A 77 3.60 -3.50 -8.75
CA CYS A 77 3.48 -4.29 -7.53
C CYS A 77 4.79 -4.33 -6.72
N ALA A 78 5.95 -4.41 -7.39
CA ALA A 78 7.24 -4.36 -6.71
C ALA A 78 7.46 -3.00 -6.04
N GLN A 79 7.26 -1.90 -6.77
CA GLN A 79 7.35 -0.55 -6.19
C GLN A 79 6.38 -0.33 -5.04
N LEU A 80 5.15 -0.84 -5.16
CA LEU A 80 4.17 -0.78 -4.09
C LEU A 80 4.67 -1.54 -2.86
N ARG A 81 5.07 -2.81 -2.99
CA ARG A 81 5.61 -3.59 -1.87
C ARG A 81 6.80 -2.89 -1.21
N ASP A 82 7.75 -2.37 -1.99
CA ASP A 82 8.93 -1.68 -1.47
C ASP A 82 8.54 -0.43 -0.66
N ALA A 83 7.60 0.37 -1.15
CA ALA A 83 7.09 1.55 -0.44
C ALA A 83 6.32 1.18 0.84
N LEU A 84 5.56 0.08 0.82
CA LEU A 84 4.86 -0.40 2.03
C LEU A 84 5.85 -0.89 3.09
N LEU A 85 6.90 -1.61 2.68
CA LEU A 85 7.94 -2.13 3.57
C LEU A 85 8.86 -1.04 4.14
N SER A 86 8.91 0.16 3.53
CA SER A 86 9.76 1.25 4.01
C SER A 86 9.20 1.97 5.24
N HIS A 87 8.00 1.60 5.70
CA HIS A 87 7.32 2.22 6.84
C HIS A 87 6.71 1.15 7.76
N THR A 88 6.74 1.39 9.07
CA THR A 88 6.07 0.52 10.05
C THR A 88 4.56 0.50 9.76
N ASP A 89 3.94 -0.69 9.76
CA ASP A 89 2.52 -0.89 9.43
C ASP A 89 2.06 -0.25 8.09
N GLY A 90 2.99 -0.03 7.15
CA GLY A 90 2.70 0.62 5.87
C GLY A 90 1.58 -0.09 5.08
N ALA A 91 1.57 -1.42 5.06
CA ALA A 91 0.51 -2.20 4.40
C ALA A 91 -0.85 -1.99 5.06
N GLU A 92 -0.91 -1.95 6.40
CA GLU A 92 -2.15 -1.70 7.13
C GLU A 92 -2.66 -0.27 6.90
N LEU A 93 -1.78 0.73 6.94
CA LEU A 93 -2.16 2.13 6.72
C LEU A 93 -2.70 2.36 5.31
N VAL A 94 -2.01 1.83 4.31
CA VAL A 94 -2.45 1.96 2.91
C VAL A 94 -3.74 1.17 2.67
N SER A 95 -3.91 0.00 3.28
CA SER A 95 -5.16 -0.78 3.23
C SER A 95 -6.34 0.01 3.84
N ALA A 96 -6.16 0.63 5.01
CA ALA A 96 -7.18 1.45 5.64
C ALA A 96 -7.54 2.68 4.78
N SER A 97 -6.55 3.33 4.18
CA SER A 97 -6.74 4.46 3.26
C SER A 97 -7.48 4.05 1.99
N LEU A 98 -7.14 2.89 1.41
CA LEU A 98 -7.81 2.31 0.25
C LEU A 98 -9.29 2.02 0.55
N ALA A 99 -9.60 1.42 1.70
CA ALA A 99 -10.97 1.15 2.12
C ALA A 99 -11.78 2.44 2.32
N ALA A 100 -11.14 3.52 2.78
CA ALA A 100 -11.76 4.82 2.97
C ALA A 100 -11.79 5.69 1.69
N GLY A 101 -11.10 5.28 0.63
CA GLY A 101 -11.00 6.02 -0.64
C GLY A 101 -10.33 7.38 -0.51
N GLN A 102 -9.31 7.53 0.35
CA GLN A 102 -8.71 8.83 0.67
C GLN A 102 -7.35 9.10 0.01
N SER A 103 -6.73 8.10 -0.61
CA SER A 103 -5.42 8.24 -1.28
C SER A 103 -5.59 8.47 -2.77
N GLU A 104 -5.06 9.60 -3.25
CA GLU A 104 -5.03 9.92 -4.69
C GLU A 104 -4.02 9.04 -5.43
N VAL A 105 -2.87 8.76 -4.80
CA VAL A 105 -1.83 7.92 -5.41
C VAL A 105 -2.33 6.49 -5.61
N MET A 106 -3.03 5.93 -4.62
CA MET A 106 -3.61 4.58 -4.73
C MET A 106 -4.71 4.52 -5.80
N THR A 107 -5.52 5.58 -5.91
CA THR A 107 -6.50 5.70 -6.99
C THR A 107 -5.82 5.64 -8.37
N ALA A 108 -4.70 6.34 -8.54
CA ALA A 108 -3.92 6.29 -9.77
C ALA A 108 -3.24 4.93 -10.00
N VAL A 109 -2.79 4.25 -8.94
CA VAL A 109 -2.24 2.88 -9.03
C VAL A 109 -3.30 1.89 -9.53
N LEU A 110 -4.50 1.92 -8.95
CA LEU A 110 -5.62 1.09 -9.39
C LEU A 110 -5.96 1.32 -10.86
N ALA A 111 -6.03 2.59 -11.29
CA ALA A 111 -6.30 2.94 -12.69
C ALA A 111 -5.23 2.38 -13.65
N ARG A 112 -3.94 2.45 -13.27
CA ARG A 112 -2.84 1.89 -14.08
C ARG A 112 -2.91 0.37 -14.19
N LEU A 113 -3.28 -0.33 -13.11
CA LEU A 113 -3.45 -1.78 -13.11
C LEU A 113 -4.68 -2.20 -13.91
N ALA A 114 -5.79 -1.46 -13.83
CA ALA A 114 -6.98 -1.69 -14.63
C ALA A 114 -6.68 -1.49 -16.12
N ALA A 115 -5.93 -0.45 -16.49
CA ALA A 115 -5.46 -0.25 -17.86
C ALA A 115 -4.56 -1.40 -18.35
N ALA A 116 -3.67 -1.92 -17.49
CA ALA A 116 -2.88 -3.10 -17.82
C ALA A 116 -3.74 -4.36 -18.01
N ALA A 117 -4.80 -4.55 -17.23
CA ALA A 117 -5.77 -5.62 -17.46
C ALA A 117 -6.50 -5.46 -18.80
N GLY A 118 -6.88 -4.23 -19.18
CA GLY A 118 -7.47 -3.94 -20.49
C GLY A 118 -6.54 -4.31 -21.64
N ASP A 119 -5.27 -3.92 -21.57
CA ASP A 119 -4.23 -4.31 -22.55
C ASP A 119 -3.99 -5.82 -22.62
N ALA A 120 -4.34 -6.56 -21.57
CA ALA A 120 -4.29 -8.03 -21.56
C ALA A 120 -5.45 -8.67 -22.33
N GLY A 121 -6.51 -7.91 -22.63
CA GLY A 121 -7.75 -8.40 -23.22
C GLY A 121 -8.85 -8.71 -22.21
N VAL A 122 -8.72 -8.26 -20.95
CA VAL A 122 -9.79 -8.39 -19.96
C VAL A 122 -10.97 -7.48 -20.34
N ALA A 123 -12.18 -8.01 -20.26
CA ALA A 123 -13.40 -7.23 -20.53
C ALA A 123 -13.48 -5.98 -19.63
N PRO A 124 -13.92 -4.82 -20.15
CA PRO A 124 -13.89 -3.55 -19.41
C PRO A 124 -14.52 -3.61 -18.02
N GLU A 125 -15.65 -4.31 -17.88
CA GLU A 125 -16.39 -4.51 -16.62
C GLU A 125 -15.61 -5.29 -15.54
N HIS A 126 -14.55 -6.01 -15.91
CA HIS A 126 -13.74 -6.80 -15.00
C HIS A 126 -12.36 -6.19 -14.71
N THR A 127 -11.94 -5.14 -15.42
CA THR A 127 -10.60 -4.56 -15.27
C THR A 127 -10.34 -4.03 -13.85
N ASP A 128 -11.32 -3.36 -13.24
CA ASP A 128 -11.25 -2.88 -11.86
C ASP A 128 -11.20 -4.01 -10.83
N LEU A 129 -11.90 -5.12 -11.10
CA LEU A 129 -11.84 -6.31 -10.23
C LEU A 129 -10.44 -6.92 -10.25
N VAL A 130 -9.85 -7.05 -11.45
CA VAL A 130 -8.47 -7.52 -11.61
C VAL A 130 -7.49 -6.62 -10.87
N ALA A 131 -7.59 -5.30 -11.04
CA ALA A 131 -6.74 -4.33 -10.36
C ALA A 131 -6.81 -4.48 -8.82
N ARG A 132 -8.02 -4.59 -8.27
CA ARG A 132 -8.23 -4.79 -6.83
C ARG A 132 -7.68 -6.12 -6.33
N THR A 133 -7.87 -7.21 -7.08
CA THR A 133 -7.31 -8.53 -6.72
C THR A 133 -5.78 -8.47 -6.63
N VAL A 134 -5.13 -7.82 -7.60
CA VAL A 134 -3.67 -7.63 -7.58
C VAL A 134 -3.25 -6.79 -6.37
N ILE A 135 -3.96 -5.71 -6.05
CA ILE A 135 -3.64 -4.88 -4.88
C ILE A 135 -3.86 -5.63 -3.57
N TYR A 136 -4.93 -6.42 -3.42
CA TYR A 136 -5.16 -7.23 -2.22
C TYR A 136 -4.07 -8.27 -2.01
N TYR A 137 -3.54 -8.85 -3.09
CA TYR A 137 -2.38 -9.71 -3.00
C TYR A 137 -1.17 -8.96 -2.44
N VAL A 138 -0.84 -7.78 -2.98
CA VAL A 138 0.32 -7.00 -2.50
C VAL A 138 0.15 -6.57 -1.05
N LEU A 139 -1.02 -6.05 -0.68
CA LEU A 139 -1.32 -5.63 0.70
C LEU A 139 -1.25 -6.81 1.67
N GLY A 140 -1.90 -7.93 1.34
CA GLY A 140 -1.93 -9.12 2.20
C GLY A 140 -0.55 -9.76 2.36
N PHE A 141 0.20 -9.90 1.26
CA PHE A 141 1.55 -10.43 1.30
C PHE A 141 2.48 -9.54 2.13
N THR A 142 2.40 -8.22 1.93
CA THR A 142 3.29 -7.28 2.62
C THR A 142 2.94 -7.16 4.11
N ALA A 143 1.66 -7.23 4.48
CA ALA A 143 1.24 -7.23 5.88
C ALA A 143 1.74 -8.48 6.64
N ASP A 144 1.69 -9.66 6.00
CA ASP A 144 2.27 -10.89 6.54
C ASP A 144 3.81 -10.77 6.71
N GLU A 145 4.48 -10.20 5.71
CA GLU A 145 5.92 -9.93 5.76
C GLU A 145 6.31 -8.95 6.87
N GLN A 146 5.57 -7.84 7.03
CA GLN A 146 5.78 -6.88 8.11
C GLN A 146 5.54 -7.51 9.49
N SER A 147 4.49 -8.31 9.62
CA SER A 147 4.23 -9.08 10.84
C SER A 147 5.43 -9.96 11.17
N ARG A 148 5.97 -10.67 10.17
CA ARG A 148 7.16 -11.51 10.36
C ARG A 148 8.39 -10.71 10.81
N LEU A 149 8.67 -9.57 10.19
CA LEU A 149 9.77 -8.70 10.62
C LEU A 149 9.62 -8.26 12.09
N GLN A 150 8.39 -8.00 12.55
CA GLN A 150 8.11 -7.67 13.96
C GLN A 150 8.36 -8.88 14.89
N TRP A 151 7.94 -10.08 14.51
CA TRP A 151 8.22 -11.31 15.28
C TRP A 151 9.71 -11.61 15.37
N ASP A 152 10.45 -11.46 14.27
CA ASP A 152 11.89 -11.67 14.22
C ASP A 152 12.63 -10.63 15.10
N ALA A 153 12.20 -9.35 15.05
CA ALA A 153 12.72 -8.30 15.93
C ALA A 153 12.42 -8.55 17.42
N ALA A 154 11.31 -9.21 17.73
CA ALA A 154 10.95 -9.65 19.09
C ALA A 154 11.68 -10.94 19.53
N GLY A 155 12.48 -11.56 18.67
CA GLY A 155 13.27 -12.76 18.98
C GLY A 155 12.49 -14.08 18.97
N ALA A 156 11.39 -14.16 18.21
CA ALA A 156 10.59 -15.37 18.15
C ALA A 156 11.29 -16.52 17.40
N GLU A 157 11.33 -17.72 18.00
CA GLU A 157 11.76 -18.94 17.33
C GLU A 157 10.57 -19.61 16.62
N VAL A 158 10.41 -19.34 15.33
CA VAL A 158 9.36 -19.95 14.49
C VAL A 158 9.94 -21.12 13.68
N ASP A 159 9.17 -22.20 13.50
CA ASP A 159 9.57 -23.33 12.66
C ASP A 159 9.96 -22.85 11.26
N LYS A 160 11.19 -23.17 10.87
CA LYS A 160 11.93 -22.44 9.83
C LYS A 160 11.40 -22.72 8.42
N THR A 161 10.80 -23.88 8.18
CA THR A 161 10.65 -24.46 6.83
C THR A 161 9.79 -23.64 5.85
N VAL A 162 8.63 -23.12 6.26
CA VAL A 162 7.76 -22.27 5.40
C VAL A 162 8.31 -20.86 5.22
N TRP A 163 9.18 -20.42 6.13
CA TRP A 163 9.58 -19.03 6.31
C TRP A 163 11.06 -18.76 6.00
N THR A 164 11.84 -19.82 5.72
CA THR A 164 13.22 -19.72 5.22
C THR A 164 13.31 -19.35 3.74
N GLU A 165 12.20 -19.37 3.02
CA GLU A 165 12.16 -19.01 1.61
C GLU A 165 12.23 -17.48 1.41
N ASP A 166 13.10 -17.07 0.49
CA ASP A 166 13.27 -15.67 0.06
C ASP A 166 11.91 -15.00 -0.20
N PRO A 167 11.53 -13.97 0.58
CA PRO A 167 10.28 -13.25 0.41
C PRO A 167 10.10 -12.70 -1.01
N ASN A 168 11.20 -12.31 -1.68
CA ASN A 168 11.14 -11.82 -3.05
C ASN A 168 10.73 -12.92 -4.02
N ALA A 169 11.26 -14.14 -3.86
CA ALA A 169 10.89 -15.29 -4.69
C ALA A 169 9.42 -15.67 -4.48
N ARG A 170 8.93 -15.69 -3.23
CA ARG A 170 7.52 -15.97 -2.90
C ARG A 170 6.58 -14.91 -3.48
N PHE A 171 6.93 -13.63 -3.34
CA PHE A 171 6.17 -12.52 -3.91
C PHE A 171 6.10 -12.61 -5.44
N ALA A 172 7.25 -12.81 -6.08
CA ALA A 172 7.34 -12.93 -7.53
C ALA A 172 6.55 -14.15 -8.05
N PHE A 173 6.53 -15.26 -7.30
CA PHE A 173 5.76 -16.44 -7.66
C PHE A 173 4.25 -16.19 -7.64
N GLY A 174 3.72 -15.62 -6.56
CA GLY A 174 2.29 -15.30 -6.48
C GLY A 174 1.86 -14.29 -7.53
N LEU A 175 2.71 -13.30 -7.83
CA LEU A 175 2.44 -12.34 -8.89
C LEU A 175 2.44 -12.96 -10.29
N ARG A 176 3.32 -13.95 -10.55
CA ARG A 176 3.28 -14.73 -11.80
C ARG A 176 1.97 -15.50 -11.93
N LEU A 177 1.51 -16.16 -10.87
CA LEU A 177 0.21 -16.86 -10.88
C LEU A 177 -0.95 -15.91 -11.24
N LEU A 178 -0.95 -14.70 -10.68
CA LEU A 178 -1.96 -13.69 -11.01
C LEU A 178 -1.87 -13.26 -12.47
N THR A 179 -0.67 -12.94 -12.98
CA THR A 179 -0.52 -12.54 -14.39
C THR A 179 -0.88 -13.67 -15.34
N ASP A 180 -0.49 -14.91 -15.07
CA ASP A 180 -0.84 -16.05 -15.93
C ASP A 180 -2.36 -16.30 -15.93
N GLY A 181 -3.00 -16.15 -14.76
CA GLY A 181 -4.45 -16.22 -14.60
C GLY A 181 -5.20 -15.13 -15.38
N ILE A 182 -4.71 -13.89 -15.35
CA ILE A 182 -5.24 -12.77 -16.15
C ILE A 182 -5.13 -13.08 -17.64
N ALA A 183 -3.95 -13.54 -18.09
CA ALA A 183 -3.71 -13.89 -19.48
C ALA A 183 -4.63 -15.01 -19.97
N ALA A 184 -4.93 -15.99 -19.11
CA ALA A 184 -5.84 -17.08 -19.42
C ALA A 184 -7.30 -16.62 -19.56
N HIS A 185 -7.81 -15.82 -18.62
CA HIS A 185 -9.18 -15.32 -18.65
C HIS A 185 -9.45 -14.35 -19.81
N SER A 186 -8.41 -13.66 -20.27
CA SER A 186 -8.48 -12.78 -21.44
C SER A 186 -8.69 -13.53 -22.76
N ARG A 187 -8.34 -14.82 -22.82
CA ARG A 187 -8.50 -15.66 -24.02
C ARG A 187 -9.86 -16.36 -24.12
N THR A 188 -10.55 -16.53 -23.00
CA THR A 188 -11.85 -17.21 -22.93
C THR A 188 -13.05 -16.32 -23.25
N GLY A 189 -12.85 -15.01 -23.41
CA GLY A 189 -13.90 -14.04 -23.75
C GLY A 189 -13.99 -13.64 -25.22
N SER A 190 -13.26 -14.32 -26.12
CA SER A 190 -13.30 -14.07 -27.57
C SER A 190 -14.06 -15.13 -28.34
#